data_AF-A0A1R1Y856-F1
#
_entry.id   AF-A0A1R1Y856-F1
#
_cell.length_a   1.000
_cell.length_b   1.000
_cell.length_c   1.000
_cell.angle_alpha   90.00
_cell.angle_beta   90.00
_cell.angle_gamma   90.00
#
_symmetry.space_group_name_H-M   'P 1'
#
loop_
_entity.id
_entity.type
_entity.pdbx_description
1 polymer ?
#
loop_
_entity_poly.entity_id
_entity_poly.type
_entity_poly.pdbx_seq_one_letter_code
_entity_poly.pdbx_strand_id
1 'polypeptide(L)'
;MVQIKELDPDYVSEDGFVTDPEALSDSDYDSANSSENDDDDDDDFDSLVDESLYERIVALKDVVPASTRSKISNTVANSVALAGLGFTIAGKIAWFLSTAALLIVFPLALESDKEQVMIQYEQEQQMLQQQQQQQFAAPNTSALPQQSL
;
A
#
# COMPACT_ATOMS: atom_id res chain seq x y z
N MET A 1 -12.78 -43.33 -16.18
CA MET A 1 -14.22 -43.51 -15.91
C MET A 1 -14.79 -42.14 -15.59
N VAL A 2 -15.41 -41.50 -16.58
CA VAL A 2 -15.97 -40.14 -16.48
C VAL A 2 -17.43 -40.29 -16.12
N GLN A 3 -17.87 -39.66 -15.02
CA GLN A 3 -19.28 -39.63 -14.64
C GLN A 3 -19.90 -38.37 -15.24
N ILE A 4 -20.89 -38.55 -16.11
CA ILE A 4 -21.70 -37.45 -16.61
C ILE A 4 -22.86 -37.31 -15.62
N LYS A 5 -22.94 -36.16 -14.95
CA LYS A 5 -24.01 -35.84 -14.01
C LYS A 5 -25.11 -35.17 -14.82
N GLU A 6 -26.24 -35.85 -14.98
CA GLU A 6 -27.43 -35.25 -15.59
C GLU A 6 -27.90 -34.10 -14.71
N LEU A 7 -28.07 -32.92 -15.31
CA LEU A 7 -28.61 -31.74 -14.67
C LEU A 7 -30.14 -31.81 -14.81
N ASP A 8 -30.85 -31.61 -13.70
CA ASP A 8 -32.31 -31.53 -13.70
C ASP A 8 -32.77 -30.38 -14.61
N PRO A 9 -33.83 -30.57 -15.42
CA PRO A 9 -34.35 -29.51 -16.30
C PRO A 9 -34.91 -28.31 -15.52
N ASP A 10 -35.20 -28.49 -14.23
CA ASP A 10 -35.71 -27.46 -13.33
C ASP A 10 -34.58 -26.76 -12.54
N TYR A 11 -33.32 -26.89 -12.98
CA TYR A 11 -32.20 -26.22 -12.33
C TYR A 11 -32.24 -24.70 -12.58
N VAL A 12 -32.65 -23.95 -11.57
CA VAL A 12 -32.66 -22.49 -11.56
C VAL A 12 -31.26 -21.97 -11.23
N SER A 13 -30.55 -21.46 -12.24
CA SER A 13 -29.27 -20.77 -12.04
C SER A 13 -29.48 -19.44 -11.29
N GLU A 14 -28.60 -19.12 -10.34
CA GLU A 14 -28.64 -17.86 -9.56
C GLU A 14 -28.38 -16.59 -10.40
N ASP A 15 -28.21 -16.72 -11.72
CA ASP A 15 -28.07 -15.64 -12.70
C ASP A 15 -29.33 -15.44 -13.57
N GLY A 16 -30.54 -15.72 -13.05
CA GLY A 16 -31.79 -15.05 -13.44
C GLY A 16 -32.21 -15.06 -14.91
N PHE A 17 -31.64 -15.92 -15.75
CA PHE A 17 -32.05 -16.06 -17.15
C PHE A 17 -33.00 -17.25 -17.31
N VAL A 18 -34.31 -16.98 -17.25
CA VAL A 18 -35.36 -17.96 -17.52
C VAL A 18 -35.50 -18.11 -19.05
N THR A 19 -35.25 -19.30 -19.56
CA THR A 19 -35.49 -19.62 -20.99
C THR A 19 -36.82 -20.37 -21.08
N ASP A 20 -37.94 -19.65 -21.03
CA ASP A 20 -39.27 -20.23 -21.28
C ASP A 20 -39.70 -19.88 -22.72
N PRO A 21 -39.86 -20.87 -23.62
CA PRO A 21 -40.31 -20.65 -24.99
C PRO A 21 -41.82 -20.43 -25.17
N GLU A 22 -42.64 -20.38 -24.10
CA GLU A 22 -44.11 -20.24 -24.23
C GLU A 22 -44.67 -18.82 -23.96
N ALA A 23 -43.85 -17.79 -23.72
CA ALA A 23 -44.32 -16.44 -23.43
C ALA A 23 -44.61 -15.58 -24.68
N LEU A 24 -45.46 -16.04 -25.62
CA LEU A 24 -45.97 -15.23 -26.73
C LEU A 24 -47.47 -15.51 -27.00
N SER A 25 -48.31 -14.92 -26.15
CA SER A 25 -49.77 -14.78 -26.28
C SER A 25 -50.16 -13.78 -25.20
N ASP A 26 -50.41 -12.51 -25.46
CA ASP A 26 -51.67 -12.06 -26.06
C ASP A 26 -51.54 -10.56 -26.39
N SER A 27 -51.90 -10.18 -27.61
CA SER A 27 -51.91 -8.80 -28.07
C SER A 27 -53.36 -8.36 -28.24
N ASP A 28 -53.94 -7.80 -27.18
CA ASP A 28 -55.24 -7.14 -27.25
C ASP A 28 -55.08 -5.62 -27.12
N TYR A 29 -55.49 -4.95 -28.19
CA TYR A 29 -55.66 -3.52 -28.30
C TYR A 29 -56.87 -3.10 -27.45
N ASP A 30 -56.71 -2.08 -26.61
CA ASP A 30 -57.84 -1.18 -26.37
C ASP A 30 -57.38 0.28 -26.38
N SER A 31 -58.11 1.05 -27.18
CA SER A 31 -57.82 2.42 -27.58
C SER A 31 -58.95 3.29 -27.07
N ALA A 32 -58.69 4.12 -26.06
CA ALA A 32 -59.49 5.31 -25.82
C ALA A 32 -58.74 6.33 -24.95
N ASN A 33 -58.40 7.46 -25.58
CA ASN A 33 -58.70 8.82 -25.14
C ASN A 33 -58.45 9.12 -23.64
N SER A 34 -57.53 10.00 -23.28
CA SER A 34 -57.79 11.44 -23.38
C SER A 34 -56.49 12.24 -23.27
N SER A 35 -56.35 13.26 -24.11
CA SER A 35 -55.39 14.35 -23.91
C SER A 35 -55.80 15.15 -22.67
N GLU A 36 -54.96 15.08 -21.64
CA GLU A 36 -54.72 16.20 -20.74
C GLU A 36 -53.20 16.45 -20.77
N ASN A 37 -52.77 17.31 -21.70
CA ASN A 37 -51.55 18.09 -21.48
C ASN A 37 -51.93 19.15 -20.46
N ASP A 38 -51.64 18.90 -19.18
CA ASP A 38 -51.42 19.98 -18.22
C ASP A 38 -49.91 20.29 -18.29
N ASP A 39 -49.59 21.28 -19.13
CA ASP A 39 -48.32 21.98 -19.11
C ASP A 39 -48.27 22.86 -17.84
N ASP A 40 -47.83 22.31 -16.71
CA ASP A 40 -47.37 23.06 -15.53
C ASP A 40 -45.91 22.68 -15.25
N ASP A 41 -45.03 23.00 -16.21
CA ASP A 41 -43.62 22.60 -16.28
C ASP A 41 -42.65 23.76 -15.94
N ASP A 42 -43.08 24.74 -15.13
CA ASP A 42 -42.26 25.93 -14.80
C ASP A 42 -41.86 26.05 -13.30
N ASP A 43 -42.40 25.23 -12.39
CA ASP A 43 -42.10 25.30 -10.94
C ASP A 43 -41.01 24.31 -10.47
N ASP A 44 -40.68 23.28 -11.27
CA ASP A 44 -39.67 22.28 -10.90
C ASP A 44 -38.24 22.80 -11.06
N PHE A 45 -38.01 23.81 -11.92
CA PHE A 45 -36.66 24.35 -12.13
C PHE A 45 -36.15 25.15 -10.92
N ASP A 46 -37.02 25.85 -10.20
CA ASP A 46 -36.66 26.57 -8.97
C ASP A 46 -36.38 25.59 -7.82
N SER A 47 -37.05 24.44 -7.78
CA SER A 47 -36.76 23.37 -6.81
C SER A 47 -35.37 22.75 -7.02
N LEU A 48 -34.94 22.61 -8.28
CA LEU A 48 -33.61 22.10 -8.65
C LEU A 48 -32.46 23.02 -8.17
N VAL A 49 -32.74 24.31 -7.98
CA VAL A 49 -31.76 25.33 -7.55
C VAL A 49 -31.51 25.28 -6.04
N ASP A 50 -32.49 24.86 -5.24
CA ASP A 50 -32.39 24.79 -3.77
C ASP A 50 -31.92 23.40 -3.26
N GLU A 51 -31.75 22.42 -4.15
CA GLU A 51 -31.24 21.09 -3.78
C GLU A 51 -29.75 21.12 -3.43
N SER A 52 -29.41 20.50 -2.30
CA SER A 52 -28.00 20.27 -1.96
C SER A 52 -27.37 19.18 -2.84
N LEU A 53 -26.04 19.24 -3.02
CA LEU A 53 -25.28 18.15 -3.67
C LEU A 53 -25.52 16.79 -3.00
N TYR A 54 -25.80 16.79 -1.70
CA TYR A 54 -26.14 15.58 -0.95
C TYR A 54 -27.50 15.02 -1.38
N GLU A 55 -28.54 15.85 -1.48
CA GLU A 55 -29.86 15.44 -1.94
C GLU A 55 -29.81 14.90 -3.37
N ARG A 56 -29.00 15.49 -4.25
CA ARG A 56 -28.77 14.96 -5.60
C ARG A 56 -28.12 13.58 -5.61
N ILE A 57 -27.12 13.35 -4.74
CA ILE A 57 -26.47 12.04 -4.60
C ILE A 57 -27.45 11.00 -4.03
N VAL A 58 -28.29 11.42 -3.08
CA VAL A 58 -29.32 10.55 -2.49
C VAL A 58 -30.43 10.25 -3.50
N ALA A 59 -30.88 11.21 -4.29
CA ALA A 59 -31.88 11.00 -5.35
C ALA A 59 -31.36 10.03 -6.42
N LEU A 60 -30.06 10.12 -6.75
CA LEU A 60 -29.43 9.18 -7.68
C LEU A 60 -29.47 7.72 -7.17
N LYS A 61 -29.47 7.51 -5.84
CA LYS A 61 -29.65 6.17 -5.26
C LYS A 61 -30.96 5.54 -5.74
N ASP A 62 -32.05 6.29 -5.76
CA ASP A 62 -33.40 5.77 -6.00
C ASP A 62 -33.65 5.39 -7.47
N VAL A 63 -32.96 6.03 -8.40
CA VAL A 63 -32.98 5.69 -9.84
C VAL A 63 -32.08 4.48 -10.17
N VAL A 64 -31.14 4.12 -9.30
CA VAL A 64 -30.16 3.05 -9.57
C VAL A 64 -30.69 1.66 -9.17
N PRO A 65 -30.76 0.69 -10.12
CA PRO A 65 -31.27 -0.66 -9.87
C PRO A 65 -30.35 -1.47 -8.94
N ALA A 66 -30.92 -2.45 -8.23
CA ALA A 66 -30.24 -3.25 -7.22
C ALA A 66 -28.95 -3.94 -7.74
N SER A 67 -28.95 -4.42 -8.99
CA SER A 67 -27.77 -5.03 -9.63
C SER A 67 -26.59 -4.07 -9.72
N THR A 68 -26.83 -2.78 -9.98
CA THR A 68 -25.79 -1.76 -10.08
C THR A 68 -25.23 -1.43 -8.69
N ARG A 69 -26.07 -1.40 -7.65
CA ARG A 69 -25.63 -1.18 -6.26
C ARG A 69 -24.64 -2.26 -5.79
N SER A 70 -24.93 -3.53 -6.09
CA SER A 70 -24.04 -4.66 -5.76
C SER A 70 -22.72 -4.63 -6.55
N LYS A 71 -22.75 -4.19 -7.82
CA LYS A 71 -21.52 -4.04 -8.62
C LYS A 71 -20.62 -2.93 -8.08
N ILE A 72 -21.21 -1.79 -7.69
CA ILE A 72 -20.47 -0.68 -7.10
C ILE A 72 -19.85 -1.11 -5.76
N SER A 73 -20.63 -1.74 -4.87
CA SER A 73 -20.10 -2.22 -3.59
C SER A 73 -18.98 -3.24 -3.76
N ASN A 74 -19.10 -4.16 -4.72
CA ASN A 74 -18.05 -5.14 -5.00
C ASN A 74 -16.80 -4.49 -5.61
N THR A 75 -16.96 -3.47 -6.45
CA THR A 75 -15.81 -2.75 -7.03
C THR A 75 -15.05 -1.97 -5.96
N VAL A 76 -15.78 -1.29 -5.07
CA VAL A 76 -15.20 -0.57 -3.93
C VAL A 76 -14.57 -1.54 -2.92
N ALA A 77 -15.24 -2.65 -2.61
CA ALA A 77 -14.70 -3.67 -1.73
C ALA A 77 -13.41 -4.27 -2.30
N ASN A 78 -13.38 -4.55 -3.60
CA ASN A 78 -12.20 -5.10 -4.28
C ASN A 78 -11.03 -4.10 -4.32
N SER A 79 -11.30 -2.81 -4.55
CA SER A 79 -10.24 -1.79 -4.54
C SER A 79 -9.64 -1.60 -3.14
N VAL A 80 -10.49 -1.56 -2.11
CA VAL A 80 -10.06 -1.50 -0.71
C VAL A 80 -9.30 -2.77 -0.32
N ALA A 81 -9.77 -3.94 -0.73
CA ALA A 81 -9.10 -5.21 -0.47
C ALA A 81 -7.72 -5.28 -1.14
N LEU A 82 -7.58 -4.80 -2.39
CA LEU A 82 -6.30 -4.70 -3.08
C LEU A 82 -5.35 -3.73 -2.38
N ALA A 83 -5.85 -2.57 -1.94
CA ALA A 83 -5.04 -1.61 -1.19
C ALA A 83 -4.55 -2.20 0.15
N GLY A 84 -5.44 -2.88 0.88
CA GLY A 84 -5.09 -3.58 2.13
C GLY A 84 -4.09 -4.70 1.90
N LEU A 85 -4.25 -5.49 0.83
CA LEU A 85 -3.28 -6.50 0.42
C LEU A 85 -1.91 -5.88 0.12
N GLY A 86 -1.88 -4.79 -0.66
CA GLY A 86 -0.64 -4.08 -0.98
C GLY A 86 0.08 -3.58 0.28
N PHE A 87 -0.66 -2.97 1.21
CA PHE A 87 -0.11 -2.48 2.47
C PHE A 87 0.45 -3.62 3.35
N THR A 88 -0.27 -4.73 3.45
CA THR A 88 0.18 -5.88 4.25
C THR A 88 1.41 -6.57 3.64
N ILE A 89 1.47 -6.71 2.32
CA ILE A 89 2.65 -7.23 1.62
C ILE A 89 3.84 -6.30 1.79
N ALA A 90 3.65 -5.00 1.58
CA ALA A 90 4.71 -3.99 1.75
C ALA A 90 5.24 -3.99 3.19
N GLY A 91 4.36 -4.07 4.19
CA GLY A 91 4.75 -4.17 5.59
C GLY A 91 5.57 -5.42 5.88
N LYS A 92 5.19 -6.58 5.32
CA LYS A 92 5.99 -7.81 5.43
C LYS A 92 7.36 -7.67 4.80
N ILE A 93 7.44 -7.16 3.57
CA ILE A 93 8.73 -6.95 2.88
C ILE A 93 9.59 -5.97 3.67
N ALA A 94 9.02 -4.85 4.12
CA ALA A 94 9.73 -3.85 4.92
C ALA A 94 10.28 -4.45 6.23
N TRP A 95 9.51 -5.32 6.89
CA TRP A 95 9.98 -6.05 8.07
C TRP A 95 11.17 -6.98 7.76
N PHE A 96 11.07 -7.76 6.68
CA PHE A 96 12.17 -8.62 6.25
C PHE A 96 13.41 -7.82 5.82
N LEU A 97 13.23 -6.70 5.11
CA LEU A 97 14.33 -5.83 4.70
C LEU A 97 14.99 -5.18 5.91
N SER A 98 14.19 -4.71 6.88
CA SER A 98 14.70 -4.10 8.11
C SER A 98 15.56 -5.09 8.90
N THR A 99 15.06 -6.32 9.08
CA THR A 99 15.80 -7.38 9.80
C THR A 99 17.02 -7.86 9.02
N ALA A 100 16.90 -8.07 7.70
CA ALA A 100 18.02 -8.47 6.84
C ALA A 100 19.10 -7.39 6.78
N ALA A 101 18.72 -6.12 6.69
CA ALA A 101 19.67 -5.00 6.69
C ALA A 101 20.46 -4.96 7.99
N LEU A 102 19.83 -5.12 9.15
CA LEU A 102 20.55 -5.18 10.42
C LEU A 102 21.56 -6.33 10.46
N LEU A 103 21.20 -7.52 9.98
CA LEU A 103 22.12 -8.66 9.98
C LEU A 103 23.33 -8.47 9.05
N ILE A 104 23.20 -7.70 7.98
CA ILE A 104 24.31 -7.42 7.05
C ILE A 104 25.11 -6.20 7.50
N VAL A 105 24.42 -5.11 7.84
CA VAL A 105 25.03 -3.83 8.20
C VAL A 105 25.71 -3.91 9.56
N PHE A 106 25.17 -4.64 10.53
CA PHE A 106 25.73 -4.68 11.88
C PHE A 106 27.15 -5.31 11.91
N PRO A 107 27.40 -6.50 11.31
CA PRO A 107 28.75 -7.04 11.24
C PRO A 107 29.71 -6.18 10.41
N LEU A 108 29.23 -5.57 9.33
CA LEU A 108 30.05 -4.71 8.47
C LEU A 108 30.46 -3.42 9.18
N ALA A 109 29.54 -2.81 9.93
CA ALA A 109 29.82 -1.62 10.75
C ALA A 109 30.91 -1.94 11.79
N LEU A 110 30.80 -3.09 12.46
CA LEU A 110 31.80 -3.51 13.45
C LEU A 110 33.17 -3.84 12.86
N GLU A 111 33.27 -4.21 11.59
CA GLU A 111 34.58 -4.42 10.97
C GLU A 111 35.26 -3.09 10.61
N SER A 112 34.49 -2.13 10.11
CA SER A 112 35.02 -0.81 9.76
C SER A 112 35.60 -0.04 10.95
N ASP A 113 35.02 -0.20 12.14
CA ASP A 113 35.53 0.46 13.35
C ASP A 113 36.86 -0.15 13.83
N LYS A 114 37.14 -1.43 13.54
CA LYS A 114 38.40 -2.09 13.96
C LYS A 114 39.62 -1.48 13.28
N GLU A 115 39.51 -1.10 12.00
CA GLU A 115 40.61 -0.48 11.26
C GLU A 115 41.05 0.85 11.90
N GLN A 116 40.09 1.67 12.32
CA GLN A 116 40.38 2.96 12.97
C GLN A 116 41.03 2.77 14.35
N VAL A 117 40.61 1.76 15.11
CA VAL A 117 41.22 1.41 16.40
C VAL A 117 42.65 0.91 16.21
N MET A 118 42.89 0.07 15.19
CA MET A 118 44.23 -0.44 14.90
C MET A 118 45.20 0.68 14.50
N ILE A 119 44.76 1.62 13.66
CA ILE A 119 45.58 2.77 13.24
C ILE A 119 45.98 3.64 14.44
N GLN A 120 45.05 3.90 15.36
CA GLN A 120 45.37 4.66 16.58
C GLN A 120 46.37 3.92 17.47
N TYR A 121 46.20 2.60 17.60
CA TYR A 121 47.12 1.77 18.38
C TYR A 121 48.54 1.75 17.79
N GLU A 122 48.68 1.66 16.47
CA GLU A 122 49.98 1.76 15.80
C GLU A 122 50.62 3.16 15.98
N GLN A 123 49.81 4.22 15.93
CA GLN A 123 50.28 5.59 16.09
C GLN A 123 50.78 5.85 17.53
N GLU A 124 50.08 5.34 18.55
CA GLU A 124 50.54 5.38 19.94
C GLU A 124 51.86 4.61 20.11
N GLN A 125 51.96 3.39 19.56
CA GLN A 125 53.20 2.62 19.65
C GLN A 125 54.38 3.33 18.96
N GLN A 126 54.17 3.93 17.79
CA GLN A 126 55.22 4.70 17.12
C GLN A 126 55.66 5.91 17.95
N MET A 127 54.72 6.62 18.60
CA MET A 127 55.07 7.71 19.50
C MET A 127 55.87 7.24 20.71
N LEU A 128 55.46 6.14 21.37
CA LEU A 128 56.21 5.55 22.48
C LEU A 128 57.62 5.12 22.05
N GLN A 129 57.75 4.50 20.88
CA GLN A 129 59.03 4.04 20.36
C GLN A 129 59.95 5.21 19.98
N GLN A 130 59.41 6.27 19.36
CA GLN A 130 60.13 7.52 19.12
C GLN A 130 60.55 8.19 20.43
N GLN A 131 59.67 8.23 21.43
CA GLN A 131 59.99 8.84 22.72
C GLN A 131 61.07 8.03 23.46
N GLN A 132 61.03 6.70 23.39
CA GLN A 132 62.09 5.84 23.92
C GLN A 132 63.41 6.06 23.16
N GLN A 133 63.41 6.13 21.83
CA GLN A 133 64.62 6.48 21.06
C GLN A 133 65.16 7.87 21.40
N GLN A 134 64.31 8.88 21.62
CA GLN A 134 64.75 10.21 22.04
C GLN A 134 65.34 10.22 23.45
N GLN A 135 64.86 9.37 24.36
CA GLN A 135 65.44 9.21 25.70
C GLN A 135 66.79 8.47 25.68
N PHE A 136 66.99 7.50 24.78
CA PHE A 136 68.28 6.81 24.62
C PHE A 136 69.28 7.58 23.73
N ALA A 137 68.80 8.45 22.85
CA ALA A 137 69.61 9.33 22.01
C ALA A 137 69.87 10.70 22.66
N ALA A 138 69.23 11.03 23.80
CA ALA A 138 69.60 12.16 24.63
C ALA A 138 71.05 11.94 25.12
N PRO A 139 72.02 12.66 24.55
CA PRO A 139 73.42 12.35 24.79
C PRO A 139 73.78 12.83 26.18
N ASN A 140 74.38 11.92 26.95
CA ASN A 140 75.18 12.26 28.13
C ASN A 140 76.33 13.18 27.69
N THR A 141 76.09 14.47 27.51
CA THR A 141 77.13 15.47 27.21
C THR A 141 77.01 16.67 28.14
N SER A 142 77.54 16.51 29.35
CA SER A 142 78.25 17.52 30.17
C SER A 142 78.57 16.85 31.52
N ALA A 143 79.47 15.87 31.55
CA ALA A 143 80.91 16.11 31.69
C ALA A 143 81.22 17.18 32.75
N LEU A 144 81.42 16.73 33.98
CA LEU A 144 82.14 17.44 35.03
C LEU A 144 83.52 17.87 34.51
N PRO A 145 83.93 19.15 34.61
CA PRO A 145 85.34 19.48 34.67
C PRO A 145 85.81 19.48 36.12
N GLN A 146 86.91 18.78 36.31
CA GLN A 146 87.60 18.55 37.57
C GLN A 146 88.14 19.82 38.20
N GLN A 147 88.27 19.76 39.52
CA GLN A 147 89.12 20.61 40.34
C GLN A 147 90.59 20.42 39.94
N SER A 148 91.34 21.49 39.71
CA SER A 148 92.80 21.50 39.88
C SER A 148 93.33 22.93 40.07
N LEU A 149 93.94 23.13 41.24
CA LEU A 149 94.95 24.13 41.65
C LEU A 149 94.63 25.63 41.54
#